data_AF-W4RMF4-F1
#
_entry.id   AF-W4RMF4-F1
#
_cell.length_a   1.000
_cell.length_b   1.000
_cell.length_c   1.000
_cell.angle_alpha   90.00
_cell.angle_beta   90.00
_cell.angle_gamma   90.00
#
_symmetry.space_group_name_H-M   'P 1'
#
loop_
_entity.id
_entity.type
_entity.pdbx_description
1 polymer ?
#
loop_
_entity_poly.entity_id
_entity_poly.type
_entity_poly.pdbx_seq_one_letter_code
_entity_poly.pdbx_strand_id
1 'polypeptide(L)'
;MIKNEFEIIRNAHQIRGAGRTITLRDKLKQIKRYAIPLLASGIRKAERTAVAMESKGFTGDRNREFYNVIPVSKKDWLLFCLLICIVLVSAFTSHQLGYLTLYKGEL
;
A
#
# COMPACT_ATOMS: atom_id res chain seq x y z
N MET A 1 5.08 10.76 6.20
CA MET A 1 4.68 11.31 7.52
C MET A 1 4.71 10.26 8.63
N ILE A 2 3.97 9.14 8.53
CA ILE A 2 3.94 8.09 9.57
C ILE A 2 5.32 7.50 9.88
N LYS A 3 6.17 7.29 8.85
CA LYS A 3 7.55 6.86 9.04
C LYS A 3 8.36 7.80 9.94
N ASN A 4 8.24 9.12 9.73
CA ASN A 4 8.96 10.11 10.52
C ASN A 4 8.45 10.14 11.96
N GLU A 5 7.13 10.00 12.15
CA GLU A 5 6.51 9.91 13.47
C GLU A 5 7.01 8.68 14.25
N PHE A 6 7.11 7.54 13.56
CA PHE A 6 7.69 6.32 14.13
C PHE A 6 9.15 6.51 14.54
N GLU A 7 9.97 7.17 13.69
CA GLU A 7 11.36 7.47 14.02
C GLU A 7 11.48 8.38 15.26
N ILE A 8 10.62 9.40 15.38
CA ILE A 8 10.60 10.28 16.55
C ILE A 8 10.25 9.49 17.82
N ILE A 9 9.18 8.68 17.77
CA ILE A 9 8.75 7.84 18.90
C ILE A 9 9.85 6.84 19.27
N ARG A 10 10.49 6.23 18.27
CA ARG A 10 11.60 5.28 18.45
C ARG A 10 12.78 5.96 19.13
N ASN A 11 13.23 7.10 18.64
CA ASN A 11 14.36 7.85 19.19
C ASN A 11 14.07 8.34 20.61
N ALA A 12 12.87 8.86 20.87
CA ALA A 12 12.45 9.28 22.21
C ALA A 12 12.48 8.12 23.21
N HIS A 13 12.06 6.93 22.77
CA HIS A 13 12.15 5.73 23.60
C HIS A 13 13.57 5.20 23.75
N GLN A 14 14.45 5.33 22.76
CA GLN A 14 15.86 4.99 22.89
C GLN A 14 16.57 5.86 23.94
N ILE A 15 16.33 7.17 23.91
CA ILE A 15 16.85 8.13 24.92
C ILE A 15 16.36 7.76 26.33
N ARG A 16 15.10 7.32 26.46
CA ARG A 16 14.51 6.84 27.73
C ARG A 16 14.99 5.43 28.16
N GLY A 17 16.06 4.90 27.56
CA GLY A 17 16.60 3.59 27.92
C GLY A 17 15.74 2.44 27.40
N ALA A 18 15.40 2.42 26.10
CA ALA A 18 14.87 1.21 25.46
C ALA A 18 15.95 0.12 25.44
N GLY A 19 16.05 -0.64 26.53
CA GLY A 19 16.97 -1.77 26.67
C GLY A 19 16.79 -2.83 25.58
N ARG A 20 17.84 -3.62 25.35
CA ARG A 20 17.86 -4.68 24.35
C ARG A 20 16.94 -5.83 24.79
N THR A 21 15.96 -6.16 23.96
CA THR A 21 15.01 -7.26 24.24
C THR A 21 15.67 -8.60 23.93
N ILE A 22 15.92 -9.42 24.95
CA ILE A 22 16.53 -10.75 24.81
C ILE A 22 15.45 -11.83 24.61
N THR A 23 14.25 -11.62 25.18
CA THR A 23 13.16 -12.62 25.19
C THR A 23 12.03 -12.27 24.21
N LEU A 24 11.30 -13.27 23.70
CA LEU A 24 10.10 -13.09 22.87
C LEU A 24 9.01 -12.25 23.55
N ARG A 25 8.84 -12.41 24.88
CA ARG A 25 7.93 -11.59 25.70
C ARG A 25 8.33 -10.10 25.70
N ASP A 26 9.63 -9.81 25.72
CA ASP A 26 10.13 -8.43 25.71
C ASP A 26 9.92 -7.76 24.35
N LYS A 27 10.03 -8.51 23.25
CA LYS A 27 9.68 -8.01 21.91
C LYS A 27 8.20 -7.60 21.81
N LEU A 28 7.28 -8.41 22.34
CA LEU A 28 5.85 -8.06 22.37
C LEU A 28 5.60 -6.80 23.21
N LYS A 29 6.27 -6.68 24.36
CA LYS A 29 6.19 -5.47 25.20
C LYS A 29 6.71 -4.23 24.47
N GLN A 30 7.79 -4.38 23.71
CA GLN A 30 8.38 -3.33 22.89
C GLN A 30 7.46 -2.90 21.75
N ILE A 31 6.80 -3.85 21.07
CA ILE A 31 5.80 -3.54 20.03
C ILE A 31 4.67 -2.71 20.60
N LYS A 32 4.09 -3.12 21.75
CA LYS A 32 3.02 -2.35 22.41
C LYS A 32 3.46 -0.92 22.76
N ARG A 33 4.69 -0.77 23.27
CA ARG A 33 5.29 0.52 23.65
C ARG A 33 5.40 1.49 22.46
N TYR A 34 5.65 1.01 21.25
CA TYR A 34 5.68 1.86 20.05
C TYR A 34 4.30 2.01 19.39
N ALA A 35 3.50 0.96 19.39
CA ALA A 35 2.20 0.94 18.73
C ALA A 35 1.20 1.88 19.40
N ILE A 36 1.11 1.88 20.74
CA ILE A 36 0.16 2.73 21.48
C ILE A 36 0.34 4.22 21.16
N PRO A 37 1.53 4.83 21.29
CA PRO A 37 1.72 6.25 20.98
C PRO A 37 1.55 6.56 19.49
N LEU A 38 1.94 5.64 18.59
CA LEU A 38 1.77 5.83 17.15
C LEU A 38 0.28 5.86 16.77
N LEU A 39 -0.50 4.92 17.31
CA LEU A 39 -1.95 4.86 17.10
C LEU A 39 -2.64 6.08 17.71
N ALA A 40 -2.27 6.49 18.92
CA ALA A 40 -2.82 7.69 19.55
C ALA A 40 -2.54 8.97 18.73
N SER A 41 -1.33 9.13 18.18
CA SER A 41 -1.03 10.22 17.25
C SER A 41 -1.87 10.11 15.96
N GLY A 42 -2.00 8.90 15.42
CA GLY A 42 -2.81 8.62 14.24
C GLY A 42 -4.28 9.02 14.41
N ILE A 43 -4.89 8.65 15.53
CA ILE A 43 -6.29 8.98 15.88
C ILE A 43 -6.47 10.50 15.98
N ARG A 44 -5.61 11.20 16.73
CA ARG A 44 -5.68 12.67 16.86
C ARG A 44 -5.54 13.37 15.52
N LYS A 45 -4.69 12.85 14.63
CA LYS A 45 -4.47 13.42 13.31
C LYS A 45 -5.67 13.18 12.39
N ALA A 46 -6.26 11.99 12.44
CA ALA A 46 -7.49 11.66 11.73
C ALA A 46 -8.65 12.56 12.20
N GLU A 47 -8.83 12.72 13.50
CA GLU A 47 -9.85 13.61 14.10
C GLU A 47 -9.69 15.05 13.62
N ARG A 48 -8.49 15.64 13.73
CA ARG A 48 -8.24 17.01 13.24
C ARG A 48 -8.50 17.15 11.75
N THR A 49 -8.17 16.12 10.97
CA THR A 49 -8.41 16.11 9.53
C THR A 49 -9.91 16.04 9.24
N ALA A 50 -10.66 15.21 9.96
CA ALA A 50 -12.11 15.09 9.83
C ALA A 50 -12.81 16.42 10.18
N VAL A 51 -12.46 17.05 11.30
CA VAL A 51 -13.02 18.36 11.69
C VAL A 51 -12.68 19.44 10.66
N ALA A 52 -11.45 19.46 10.13
CA ALA A 52 -11.05 20.39 9.09
C ALA A 52 -11.77 20.13 7.75
N MET A 53 -12.07 18.87 7.44
CA MET A 53 -12.85 18.49 6.26
C MET A 53 -14.31 18.94 6.42
N GLU A 54 -14.95 18.67 7.55
CA GLU A 54 -16.32 19.12 7.82
C GLU A 54 -16.43 20.64 7.77
N SER A 55 -15.47 21.37 8.36
CA SER A 55 -15.40 22.84 8.31
C SER A 55 -15.27 23.41 6.90
N LYS A 56 -14.73 22.64 5.94
CA LYS A 56 -14.63 23.00 4.52
C LYS A 56 -15.85 22.58 3.71
N GLY A 57 -16.90 22.05 4.35
CA GLY A 57 -18.12 21.62 3.68
C GLY A 57 -18.01 20.25 3.00
N PHE A 58 -17.06 19.39 3.39
CA PHE A 58 -17.02 18.01 2.91
C PHE A 58 -18.12 17.17 3.60
N THR A 59 -19.33 17.21 3.03
CA THR A 59 -20.54 16.53 3.54
C THR A 59 -20.74 15.09 3.05
N GLY A 60 -19.77 14.54 2.30
CA GLY A 60 -19.83 13.16 1.79
C GLY A 60 -20.73 12.96 0.57
N ASP A 61 -21.23 14.04 -0.04
CA ASP A 61 -22.03 13.99 -1.26
C ASP A 61 -21.21 13.37 -2.42
N ARG A 62 -21.91 12.61 -3.27
CA ARG A 62 -21.36 12.01 -4.50
C ARG A 62 -21.24 13.05 -5.62
N ASN A 63 -22.05 14.10 -5.60
CA ASN A 63 -22.02 15.15 -6.61
C ASN A 63 -20.91 16.17 -6.32
N ARG A 64 -19.65 15.77 -6.55
CA ARG A 64 -18.46 16.60 -6.35
C ARG A 64 -17.69 16.80 -7.64
N GLU A 65 -17.26 18.03 -7.88
CA GLU A 65 -16.31 18.38 -8.93
C GLU A 65 -14.91 17.85 -8.56
N PHE A 66 -14.24 17.17 -9.49
CA PHE A 66 -12.90 16.62 -9.27
C PHE A 66 -11.84 17.58 -9.81
N TYR A 67 -11.01 18.14 -8.92
CA TYR A 67 -9.93 19.06 -9.33
C TYR A 67 -8.86 18.38 -10.19
N ASN A 68 -8.50 17.13 -9.87
CA ASN A 68 -7.51 16.37 -10.63
C ASN A 68 -8.19 15.23 -11.38
N VAL A 69 -8.44 15.46 -12.67
CA VAL A 69 -8.92 14.43 -13.60
C VAL A 69 -7.69 13.75 -14.21
N ILE A 70 -7.68 12.41 -14.26
CA ILE A 70 -6.59 11.63 -14.84
C ILE A 70 -7.00 11.27 -16.28
N PRO A 71 -6.48 11.99 -17.31
CA PRO A 71 -6.80 11.68 -18.69
C PRO A 71 -6.03 10.44 -19.15
N VAL A 72 -6.65 9.64 -20.03
CA VAL A 72 -5.96 8.54 -20.72
C VAL A 72 -5.05 9.13 -21.79
N SER A 73 -3.76 8.81 -21.72
CA SER A 73 -2.76 9.27 -22.68
C SER A 73 -2.57 8.27 -23.82
N LYS A 74 -2.04 8.75 -24.96
CA LYS A 74 -1.65 7.89 -26.09
C LYS A 74 -0.59 6.84 -25.69
N LYS A 75 0.23 7.16 -24.68
CA LYS A 75 1.22 6.22 -24.12
C LYS A 75 0.57 5.03 -23.42
N ASP A 76 -0.59 5.23 -22.80
CA ASP A 76 -1.33 4.16 -22.12
C ASP A 76 -1.88 3.17 -23.14
N TRP A 77 -2.35 3.67 -24.28
CA TRP A 77 -2.75 2.84 -25.42
C TRP A 77 -1.59 2.07 -26.03
N LEU A 78 -0.43 2.71 -26.20
CA LEU A 78 0.78 2.03 -26.68
C LEU A 78 1.19 0.89 -25.73
N LEU A 79 1.19 1.15 -24.42
CA LEU A 79 1.51 0.14 -23.41
C LEU A 79 0.49 -1.01 -23.41
N PHE A 80 -0.79 -0.69 -23.56
CA PHE A 80 -1.85 -1.68 -23.66
C PHE A 80 -1.69 -2.59 -24.88
N CYS A 81 -1.46 -2.01 -26.06
CA CYS A 81 -1.19 -2.77 -27.28
C CYS A 81 0.07 -3.62 -27.16
N LEU A 82 1.16 -3.07 -26.61
CA LEU A 82 2.40 -3.80 -26.38
C LEU A 82 2.17 -5.03 -25.49
N LEU A 83 1.43 -4.87 -24.39
CA LEU A 83 1.14 -5.95 -23.44
C LEU A 83 0.32 -7.06 -24.12
N ILE A 84 -0.69 -6.68 -24.91
CA ILE A 84 -1.47 -7.63 -25.73
C ILE A 84 -0.56 -8.37 -26.72
N CYS A 85 0.30 -7.66 -27.45
CA CYS A 85 1.23 -8.28 -28.38
C CYS A 85 2.16 -9.28 -27.69
N ILE A 86 2.69 -8.96 -26.50
CA ILE A 86 3.53 -9.87 -25.73
C ILE A 86 2.76 -11.14 -25.34
N VAL A 87 1.51 -11.01 -24.89
CA VAL A 87 0.66 -12.16 -24.54
C VAL A 87 0.37 -13.02 -25.77
N LEU A 88 0.04 -12.39 -26.91
CA LEU A 88 -0.21 -13.11 -28.16
C LEU A 88 1.03 -13.82 -28.68
N VAL A 89 2.20 -13.16 -28.64
CA VAL A 89 3.48 -13.78 -29.02
C VAL A 89 3.80 -14.94 -28.10
N SER A 90 3.61 -14.80 -26.78
CA SER A 90 3.81 -15.89 -25.82
C SER A 90 2.85 -17.06 -26.05
N ALA A 91 1.58 -16.79 -26.37
CA ALA A 91 0.61 -17.82 -26.69
C ALA A 91 0.95 -18.53 -28.01
N PHE A 92 1.40 -17.76 -29.01
CA PHE A 92 1.83 -18.28 -30.30
C PHE A 92 3.10 -19.14 -30.19
N THR A 93 4.10 -18.69 -29.43
CA THR A 93 5.31 -19.50 -29.17
C THR A 93 4.98 -20.73 -28.34
N SER A 94 4.06 -20.64 -27.37
CA SER A 94 3.55 -21.81 -26.64
C SER A 94 2.85 -22.82 -27.56
N HIS A 95 2.12 -22.35 -28.58
CA HIS A 95 1.46 -23.22 -29.56
C HIS A 95 2.48 -23.86 -30.52
N GLN A 96 3.54 -23.14 -30.91
CA GLN A 96 4.60 -23.68 -31.77
C GLN A 96 5.56 -24.64 -31.06
N LEU A 97 5.94 -24.37 -29.80
CA LEU A 97 6.79 -25.27 -29.03
C LEU A 97 6.04 -26.48 -28.44
N GLY A 98 4.72 -26.57 -28.62
CA GLY A 98 3.95 -27.76 -28.24
C GLY A 98 3.88 -28.03 -26.72
N TYR A 99 4.21 -27.06 -25.85
CA TYR A 99 4.18 -27.23 -24.39
C TYR A 99 2.78 -27.29 -23.77
N LEU A 100 1.72 -27.04 -24.56
CA LEU A 100 0.34 -27.34 -24.16
C LEU A 100 -0.04 -28.82 -24.37
N THR A 101 0.92 -29.74 -24.35
CA THR A 101 0.63 -31.14 -23.98
C THR A 101 0.56 -31.27 -22.46
N LEU A 102 -0.36 -30.56 -21.80
CA LEU A 102 -0.56 -30.70 -20.34
C LEU A 102 -1.39 -31.94 -19.97
N TYR A 103 -1.81 -32.74 -20.96
CA TYR A 103 -2.32 -34.09 -20.72
C TYR A 103 -2.29 -34.90 -22.02
N LYS A 104 -1.19 -35.64 -22.26
CA LYS A 104 -1.27 -36.82 -23.14
C LYS A 104 -1.80 -37.94 -22.24
N GLY A 105 -3.09 -38.22 -22.38
CA GLY A 105 -3.72 -39.37 -21.73
C GLY A 105 -3.01 -40.65 -22.14
N GLU A 106 -2.19 -41.18 -21.25
CA GLU A 106 -1.72 -42.56 -21.26
C GLU A 106 -2.61 -43.31 -20.26
N LEU A 107 -3.61 -44.01 -20.80
CA LEU A 107 -4.22 -45.21 -20.21
C LEU A 107 -3.87 -46.37 -21.14
#